data_AF-A0A6N6K9X3-F1
#
_entry.id   AF-A0A6N6K9X3-F1
#
_cell.length_a   1.000
_cell.length_b   1.000
_cell.length_c   1.000
_cell.angle_alpha   90.00
_cell.angle_beta   90.00
_cell.angle_gamma   90.00
#
_symmetry.space_group_name_H-M   'P 1'
#
loop_
_entity.id
_entity.type
_entity.pdbx_description
1 polymer ?
#
loop_
_entity_poly.entity_id
_entity_poly.type
_entity_poly.pdbx_seq_one_letter_code
_entity_poly.pdbx_strand_id
1 'polypeptide(L)'
;MSKFPSQEMDRFNVRLPAGMREDIAERAKRNGRSMNSEIIAALEAWLSGASMNDLPQKEIDRVIRIATKAFADEISRSYDLVPKKK
;
A
#
# COMPACT_ATOMS: atom_id res chain seq x y z
N MET A 1 -7.02 -2.53 42.18
CA MET A 1 -7.66 -2.43 40.86
C MET A 1 -6.63 -2.83 39.83
N SER A 2 -6.91 -3.83 38.99
CA SER A 2 -6.05 -4.16 37.86
C SER A 2 -6.07 -3.01 36.85
N LYS A 3 -4.89 -2.58 36.40
CA LYS A 3 -4.79 -1.55 35.36
C LYS A 3 -5.19 -2.17 34.02
N PHE A 4 -5.87 -1.38 33.18
CA PHE A 4 -6.15 -1.80 31.81
C PHE A 4 -4.84 -1.77 30.99
N PRO A 5 -4.66 -2.67 30.00
CA PRO A 5 -3.44 -2.70 29.18
C PRO A 5 -3.07 -1.35 28.55
N SER A 6 -4.06 -0.54 28.14
CA SER A 6 -3.86 0.80 27.59
C SER A 6 -3.31 1.83 28.58
N GLN A 7 -3.35 1.54 29.89
CA GLN A 7 -2.77 2.38 30.94
C GLN A 7 -1.29 2.09 31.18
N GLU A 8 -0.79 0.97 30.67
CA GLU A 8 0.61 0.56 30.76
C GLU A 8 1.42 0.94 29.51
N MET A 9 0.74 1.34 28.44
CA MET A 9 1.37 1.76 27.18
C MET A 9 1.98 3.17 27.30
N ASP A 10 3.12 3.36 26.62
CA ASP A 10 3.76 4.66 26.46
C ASP A 10 2.85 5.65 25.72
N ARG A 11 2.92 6.91 26.14
CA ARG A 11 2.10 8.00 25.58
C ARG A 11 2.98 9.12 25.09
N PHE A 12 2.67 9.62 23.90
CA PHE A 12 3.38 10.73 23.28
C PHE A 12 2.40 11.85 22.92
N ASN A 13 2.65 13.06 23.44
CA ASN A 13 1.83 14.22 23.15
C ASN A 13 2.30 14.90 21.87
N VAL A 14 1.48 14.84 20.82
CA VAL A 14 1.76 15.45 19.51
C VAL A 14 1.04 16.79 19.37
N ARG A 15 1.74 17.82 18.90
CA ARG A 15 1.12 19.08 18.46
C ARG A 15 0.81 19.00 16.97
N LEU A 16 -0.46 19.08 16.63
CA LEU A 16 -0.93 19.02 15.26
C LEU A 16 -1.19 20.44 14.72
N PRO A 17 -0.84 20.74 13.46
CA PRO A 17 -1.30 21.95 12.78
C PRO A 17 -2.83 21.93 12.60
N ALA A 18 -3.41 23.10 12.32
CA ALA A 18 -4.85 23.24 12.14
C ALA A 18 -5.38 22.31 11.03
N GLY A 19 -6.51 21.66 11.27
CA GLY A 19 -7.17 20.73 10.33
C GLY A 19 -6.62 19.31 10.31
N MET A 20 -5.38 19.08 10.76
CA MET A 20 -4.76 17.76 10.65
C MET A 20 -5.44 16.71 11.53
N ARG A 21 -6.03 17.11 12.66
CA ARG A 21 -6.75 16.18 13.54
C ARG A 21 -8.02 15.68 12.87
N GLU A 22 -8.74 16.56 12.19
CA GLU A 22 -9.96 16.27 11.46
C GLU A 22 -9.66 15.32 10.28
N ASP A 23 -8.57 15.58 9.54
CA ASP A 23 -8.12 14.70 8.45
C ASP A 23 -7.80 13.29 8.94
N ILE A 24 -7.13 13.15 10.08
CA ILE A 24 -6.84 11.85 10.71
C ILE A 24 -8.14 11.16 11.12
N ALA A 25 -9.10 11.90 11.69
CA ALA A 25 -10.38 11.35 12.12
C ALA A 25 -11.21 10.83 10.94
N GLU A 26 -11.26 11.58 9.83
CA GLU A 26 -11.92 11.11 8.61
C GLU A 26 -11.28 9.85 8.05
N ARG A 27 -9.94 9.82 7.96
CA ARG A 27 -9.21 8.67 7.44
C ARG A 27 -9.42 7.42 8.31
N ALA A 28 -9.35 7.58 9.62
CA ALA A 28 -9.62 6.50 10.57
C ALA A 28 -11.05 5.96 10.41
N LYS A 29 -12.05 6.83 10.24
CA LYS A 29 -13.44 6.44 9.98
C LYS A 29 -13.58 5.67 8.67
N ARG A 30 -12.97 6.14 7.57
CA ARG A 30 -12.97 5.45 6.26
C ARG A 30 -12.36 4.06 6.35
N ASN A 31 -11.33 3.88 7.19
CA ASN A 31 -10.64 2.62 7.40
C ASN A 31 -11.28 1.73 8.48
N GLY A 32 -12.36 2.16 9.14
CA GLY A 32 -13.00 1.41 10.23
C GLY A 32 -12.12 1.25 11.47
N ARG A 33 -11.20 2.21 11.71
CA ARG A 33 -10.22 2.18 12.80
C ARG A 33 -10.47 3.31 13.81
N SER A 34 -9.97 3.14 15.03
CA SER A 34 -9.82 4.26 15.96
C SER A 34 -8.73 5.22 15.44
N MET A 35 -8.79 6.51 15.81
CA MET A 35 -7.71 7.46 15.46
C MET A 35 -6.35 6.97 15.94
N ASN A 36 -6.27 6.40 17.15
CA ASN A 36 -5.03 5.86 17.68
C ASN A 36 -4.51 4.71 16.80
N SER A 37 -5.37 3.76 16.43
CA SER A 37 -5.01 2.64 15.56
C SER A 37 -4.55 3.09 14.17
N GLU A 38 -5.15 4.14 13.62
CA GLU A 38 -4.74 4.71 12.33
C GLU A 38 -3.37 5.39 12.42
N ILE A 39 -3.11 6.16 13.49
CA ILE A 39 -1.81 6.79 13.73
C ILE A 39 -0.72 5.72 13.88
N ILE A 40 -0.97 4.67 14.67
CA ILE A 40 -0.01 3.57 14.85
C ILE A 40 0.27 2.87 13.52
N ALA A 41 -0.76 2.53 12.74
CA ALA A 41 -0.57 1.90 11.43
C ALA A 41 0.24 2.78 10.46
N ALA A 42 0.04 4.10 10.48
CA ALA A 42 0.82 5.03 9.67
C ALA A 42 2.29 5.08 10.11
N LEU A 43 2.56 5.08 11.42
CA LEU A 43 3.92 5.03 11.97
C LEU A 43 4.61 3.70 11.66
N GLU A 44 3.91 2.57 11.77
CA GLU A 44 4.45 1.25 11.40
C GLU A 44 4.79 1.17 9.92
N ALA A 45 3.92 1.68 9.05
CA ALA A 45 4.19 1.74 7.61
C ALA A 45 5.43 2.60 7.31
N TRP A 46 5.59 3.73 8.00
CA TRP A 46 6.74 4.61 7.84
C TRP A 46 8.04 3.96 8.36
N LEU A 47 8.00 3.35 9.55
CA LEU A 47 9.15 2.69 10.18
C LEU A 47 9.60 1.42 9.46
N SER A 48 8.67 0.65 8.90
CA SER A 48 8.99 -0.58 8.17
C SER A 48 9.66 -0.33 6.83
N GLY A 49 9.80 0.94 6.41
CA GLY A 49 10.34 1.26 5.09
C GLY A 49 9.48 0.72 3.96
N ALA A 50 8.22 0.35 4.25
CA ALA A 50 7.20 0.03 3.25
C ALA A 50 6.82 1.34 2.54
N SER A 51 7.74 1.82 1.72
CA SER A 51 7.43 2.74 0.66
C SER A 51 6.28 2.11 -0.11
N MET A 52 5.10 2.73 -0.08
CA MET A 52 3.98 2.38 -0.97
C MET A 52 4.40 2.45 -2.46
N ASN A 53 5.59 3.01 -2.76
CA ASN A 53 6.20 3.04 -4.08
C ASN A 53 7.21 1.92 -4.36
N ASP A 54 7.58 1.10 -3.37
CA ASP A 54 8.48 -0.03 -3.59
C ASP A 54 7.64 -1.27 -3.88
N LEU A 55 7.03 -1.32 -5.07
CA LEU A 55 6.70 -2.61 -5.65
C LEU A 55 8.01 -3.40 -5.69
N PRO A 56 8.09 -4.59 -5.06
CA PRO A 56 9.28 -5.41 -5.16
C PRO A 56 9.63 -5.55 -6.64
N GLN A 57 10.90 -5.42 -7.01
CA GLN A 57 11.33 -5.50 -8.42
C GLN A 57 10.74 -6.73 -9.14
N LYS A 58 10.57 -7.84 -8.40
CA LYS A 58 9.92 -9.07 -8.86
C LYS A 58 8.46 -8.90 -9.28
N GLU A 59 7.69 -8.03 -8.62
CA GLU A 59 6.30 -7.73 -9.00
C GLU A 59 6.24 -6.85 -10.24
N ILE A 60 7.12 -5.85 -10.34
CA ILE A 60 7.27 -5.02 -11.55
C ILE A 60 7.61 -5.92 -12.75
N ASP A 61 8.61 -6.78 -12.62
CA ASP A 61 9.03 -7.72 -13.66
C ASP A 61 7.90 -8.67 -14.05
N ARG A 62 7.09 -9.12 -13.08
CA ARG A 62 5.92 -9.97 -13.33
C ARG A 62 4.87 -9.24 -14.15
N VAL A 63 4.54 -8.00 -13.79
CA VAL A 63 3.56 -7.18 -14.52
C VAL A 63 4.04 -6.90 -15.94
N ILE A 64 5.31 -6.51 -16.11
CA ILE A 64 5.92 -6.29 -17.43
C ILE A 64 5.83 -7.57 -18.27
N ARG A 65 6.20 -8.73 -17.72
CA ARG A 65 6.14 -10.00 -18.45
C ARG A 65 4.72 -10.36 -18.88
N ILE A 66 3.72 -10.13 -18.03
CA ILE A 66 2.32 -10.38 -18.36
C ILE A 66 1.89 -9.46 -19.50
N ALA A 67 2.19 -8.16 -19.41
CA ALA A 67 1.85 -7.18 -20.43
C ALA A 67 2.53 -7.50 -21.77
N THR A 68 3.84 -7.77 -21.77
CA THR A 68 4.60 -8.13 -22.98
C THR A 68 4.06 -9.40 -23.64
N LYS A 69 3.70 -10.42 -22.85
CA LYS A 69 3.13 -11.66 -23.38
C LYS A 69 1.75 -11.42 -23.98
N ALA A 70 0.86 -10.72 -23.27
CA ALA A 70 -0.47 -10.41 -23.77
C ALA A 70 -0.40 -9.62 -25.08
N PHE A 71 0.49 -8.64 -25.15
CA PHE A 71 0.72 -7.84 -26.35
C PHE A 71 1.30 -8.66 -27.50
N ALA A 72 2.31 -9.51 -27.25
CA ALA A 72 2.88 -10.38 -28.27
C ALA A 72 1.85 -11.39 -28.82
N ASP A 73 1.01 -11.94 -27.95
CA ASP A 73 -0.08 -12.84 -28.32
C ASP A 73 -1.14 -12.10 -29.16
N GLU A 74 -1.48 -10.86 -28.81
CA GLU A 74 -2.44 -10.03 -29.54
C GLU A 74 -1.92 -9.62 -30.93
N ILE A 75 -0.66 -9.19 -31.02
CA ILE A 75 -0.04 -8.88 -32.30
C ILE A 75 0.07 -10.13 -33.17
N SER A 76 0.49 -11.28 -32.63
CA SER A 76 0.61 -12.52 -33.42
C SER A 76 -0.74 -13.03 -33.95
N ARG A 77 -1.85 -12.71 -33.27
CA ARG A 77 -3.20 -13.01 -33.77
C ARG A 77 -3.67 -12.02 -34.83
N SER A 78 -3.32 -10.74 -34.65
CA SER A 78 -3.79 -9.65 -35.50
C SER A 78 -2.95 -9.49 -36.78
N TYR A 79 -1.70 -9.94 -36.73
CA TYR A 79 -0.74 -9.91 -37.83
C TYR A 79 -0.09 -11.29 -37.94
N ASP A 80 -0.13 -11.92 -39.13
CA ASP A 80 0.42 -13.26 -39.42
C ASP A 80 1.97 -13.23 -39.40
N LEU A 81 2.54 -12.97 -38.22
CA LEU A 81 3.97 -12.74 -38.01
C LEU A 81 4.75 -14.03 -37.74
N VAL A 82 4.08 -15.18 -37.66
CA VAL A 82 4.75 -16.47 -37.52
C VAL A 82 5.16 -16.94 -38.91
N PRO A 83 6.47 -17.03 -39.24
CA PRO A 83 6.88 -17.65 -40.50
C PRO A 83 6.37 -19.08 -40.49
N LYS A 84 5.46 -19.42 -41.42
CA LYS A 84 5.01 -20.80 -41.61
C LYS A 84 6.26 -21.65 -41.87
N LYS A 85 6.59 -22.52 -40.91
CA LYS A 85 7.64 -23.53 -41.08
C LYS A 85 7.34 -24.27 -42.38
N LYS A 86 8.26 -24.21 -43.33
CA LYS A 86 8.25 -25.07 -44.52
C LYS A 86 8.42 -26.53 -44.10
#